data_AF-A0A3R9P6N8-F1
#
_entry.id   AF-A0A3R9P6N8-F1
#
_cell.length_a   1.000
_cell.length_b   1.000
_cell.length_c   1.000
_cell.angle_alpha   90.00
_cell.angle_beta   90.00
_cell.angle_gamma   90.00
#
_symmetry.space_group_name_H-M   'P 1'
#
loop_
_entity.id
_entity.type
_entity.pdbx_description
1 polymer ?
#
loop_
_entity_poly.entity_id
_entity_poly.type
_entity_poly.pdbx_seq_one_letter_code
_entity_poly.pdbx_strand_id
1 'polypeptide(L)' 'MLEYAKTILLKVSFDRILFEKELRKALRNLVPAELSELKAWCYKQFSKLYRRVLNRVFRQPVAA' A
#
# COMPACT_ATOMS: atom_id res chain seq x y z
N MET A 1 8.44 5.92 -8.76
CA MET A 1 7.57 6.54 -7.73
C MET A 1 7.42 5.68 -6.47
N LEU A 2 7.85 4.42 -6.53
CA LEU A 2 7.74 3.46 -5.44
C LEU A 2 8.36 3.90 -4.10
N GLU A 3 9.61 4.39 -4.08
CA GLU A 3 10.29 4.78 -2.84
C GLU A 3 9.58 5.95 -2.12
N TYR A 4 9.00 6.87 -2.89
CA TYR A 4 8.17 7.94 -2.35
C TYR A 4 6.91 7.36 -1.67
N ALA A 5 6.21 6.43 -2.32
CA ALA A 5 5.07 5.75 -1.73
C ALA A 5 5.44 4.99 -0.45
N LYS A 6 6.55 4.24 -0.45
CA LYS A 6 7.07 3.54 0.76
C LYS A 6 7.31 4.52 1.91
N THR A 7 7.92 5.67 1.63
CA THR A 7 8.21 6.72 2.62
C THR A 7 6.92 7.29 3.22
N ILE A 8 5.93 7.61 2.38
CA ILE A 8 4.64 8.12 2.86
C ILE A 8 3.93 7.07 3.71
N LEU A 9 3.87 5.80 3.26
CA LEU A 9 3.23 4.72 4.01
C LEU A 9 3.85 4.49 5.39
N LEU A 10 5.17 4.61 5.53
CA LEU A 10 5.83 4.58 6.84
C LEU A 10 5.36 5.75 7.71
N LYS A 11 5.39 6.98 7.17
CA LYS A 11 5.03 8.19 7.90
C LYS A 11 3.58 8.17 8.38
N VAL A 12 2.65 7.64 7.60
CA VAL A 12 1.22 7.61 7.96
C VAL A 12 0.78 6.32 8.66
N SER A 13 1.70 5.39 8.92
CA SER A 13 1.36 4.07 9.48
C SER A 13 0.80 4.10 10.91
N PHE A 14 0.91 5.24 11.61
CA PHE A 14 0.31 5.44 12.93
C PHE A 14 -1.22 5.56 12.88
N ASP A 15 -1.80 5.93 11.74
CA ASP A 15 -3.25 6.07 11.56
C ASP A 15 -3.74 5.10 10.48
N ARG A 16 -4.66 4.20 10.88
CA ARG A 16 -5.18 3.16 9.99
C ARG A 16 -5.92 3.71 8.78
N ILE A 17 -6.71 4.76 8.95
CA ILE A 17 -7.55 5.34 7.89
C ILE A 17 -6.64 6.06 6.89
N LEU A 18 -5.68 6.84 7.39
CA LEU A 18 -4.73 7.55 6.55
C LEU A 18 -3.79 6.59 5.80
N PHE A 19 -3.33 5.52 6.46
CA PHE A 19 -2.55 4.46 5.83
C PHE A 19 -3.29 3.83 4.65
N GLU A 20 -4.56 3.46 4.82
CA GLU A 20 -5.36 2.89 3.73
C GLU A 20 -5.55 3.88 2.57
N LYS A 21 -5.80 5.16 2.88
CA LYS A 21 -5.97 6.22 1.89
C LYS A 21 -4.71 6.38 1.03
N GLU A 22 -3.54 6.49 1.65
CA GLU A 22 -2.27 6.65 0.94
C GLU A 22 -1.86 5.36 0.21
N LEU A 23 -2.17 4.18 0.75
CA LEU A 23 -1.93 2.92 0.04
C LEU A 23 -2.74 2.85 -1.26
N ARG A 24 -4.03 3.20 -1.22
CA ARG A 24 -4.87 3.26 -2.43
C ARG A 24 -4.37 4.30 -3.43
N LYS A 25 -3.84 5.43 -2.96
CA LYS A 25 -3.21 6.44 -3.82
C LYS A 25 -1.95 5.90 -4.50
N ALA A 26 -1.10 5.18 -3.77
CA ALA A 26 0.07 4.52 -4.34
C ALA A 26 -0.33 3.53 -5.44
N LEU A 27 -1.41 2.74 -5.25
CA LEU A 27 -1.88 1.81 -6.28
C LEU A 27 -2.32 2.47 -7.59
N ARG A 28 -2.80 3.72 -7.56
CA ARG A 28 -3.18 4.47 -8.76
C ARG A 28 -2.00 5.14 -9.46
N ASN A 29 -0.95 5.45 -8.73
CA ASN A 29 0.18 6.26 -9.22
C ASN A 29 1.38 5.44 -9.68
N LEU A 30 1.43 4.15 -9.34
CA LEU A 30 2.55 3.27 -9.67
C LEU A 30 2.26 2.44 -10.91
N VAL A 31 3.30 2.18 -11.69
CA VAL A 31 3.21 1.29 -12.85
C VAL A 31 3.12 -0.18 -12.41
N PRO A 32 2.59 -1.09 -13.26
CA PRO A 32 2.38 -2.49 -12.88
C PRO A 32 3.60 -3.21 -12.30
N ALA A 33 4.81 -2.91 -12.80
CA ALA A 33 6.05 -3.47 -12.27
C ALA A 33 6.30 -3.05 -10.80
N GLU A 34 6.06 -1.79 -10.46
CA GLU A 34 6.21 -1.26 -9.10
C GLU A 34 5.12 -1.78 -8.14
N LEU A 35 3.91 -2.09 -8.64
CA LEU A 35 2.80 -2.58 -7.81
C LEU A 35 3.11 -3.93 -7.16
N SER A 36 3.73 -4.85 -7.92
CA SER A 36 4.14 -6.16 -7.40
C SER A 36 5.15 -6.02 -6.26
N GLU A 37 6.12 -5.13 -6.41
CA GLU A 37 7.12 -4.85 -5.39
C GLU A 37 6.49 -4.16 -4.17
N LEU A 38 5.64 -3.15 -4.38
CA LEU A 38 4.92 -2.48 -3.30
C LEU A 38 4.12 -3.47 -2.46
N LYS A 39 3.41 -4.42 -3.11
CA LYS A 39 2.62 -5.44 -2.43
C LYS A 39 3.49 -6.30 -1.52
N ALA A 40 4.56 -6.88 -2.05
CA ALA A 40 5.47 -7.72 -1.27
C ALA A 40 6.05 -6.96 -0.07
N TRP A 41 6.48 -5.72 -0.29
CA TRP A 41 7.02 -4.86 0.74
C TRP A 41 5.97 -4.52 1.82
N CYS A 42 4.73 -4.17 1.44
CA CYS A 42 3.65 -3.86 2.39
C CYS A 42 3.32 -5.05 3.30
N TYR A 43 3.25 -6.27 2.76
CA TYR A 43 3.04 -7.46 3.57
C TYR A 43 4.22 -7.75 4.51
N LYS A 44 5.46 -7.52 4.08
CA LYS A 44 6.64 -7.65 4.95
C LYS A 44 6.62 -6.64 6.10
N GLN A 45 6.33 -5.37 5.81
CA GLN A 45 6.41 -4.28 6.80
C GLN A 45 5.19 -4.20 7.71
N PHE A 46 3.98 -4.34 7.16
CA PHE A 46 2.75 -3.97 7.86
C PHE A 46 1.80 -5.13 8.13
N SER A 47 2.13 -6.38 7.79
CA SER A 47 1.21 -7.50 8.02
C SER A 47 0.83 -7.68 9.49
N LYS A 48 1.72 -7.42 10.45
CA LYS A 48 1.40 -7.54 11.87
C LYS A 48 0.32 -6.56 12.33
N LEU A 49 0.25 -5.37 11.72
CA LEU A 49 -0.68 -4.29 12.11
C LEU A 49 -1.91 -4.23 11.21
N TYR A 50 -1.73 -4.41 9.90
CA TYR A 50 -2.71 -4.06 8.88
C TYR A 50 -3.06 -5.18 7.91
N ARG A 51 -2.84 -6.46 8.26
CA ARG A 51 -3.16 -7.61 7.38
C ARG A 51 -4.54 -7.55 6.74
N ARG A 52 -5.57 -7.18 7.51
CA ARG A 52 -6.96 -7.05 7.00
C ARG A 52 -7.10 -5.94 5.96
N VAL A 53 -6.45 -4.79 6.18
CA VAL A 53 -6.42 -3.68 5.22
C VAL A 53 -5.67 -4.09 3.96
N LEU A 54 -4.48 -4.67 4.09
CA LEU A 54 -3.68 -5.13 2.96
C LEU A 54 -4.46 -6.14 2.10
N ASN A 55 -5.05 -7.16 2.73
CA ASN A 55 -5.85 -8.17 2.04
C ASN A 55 -7.03 -7.55 1.28
N ARG A 56 -7.69 -6.54 1.85
CA ARG A 56 -8.81 -5.85 1.19
C ARG A 56 -8.33 -5.02 0.01
N VAL A 57 -7.30 -4.20 0.21
CA VAL A 57 -6.82 -3.24 -0.78
C VAL A 57 -6.18 -3.95 -1.98
N PHE A 58 -5.37 -4.99 -1.75
CA PHE A 58 -4.72 -5.76 -2.82
C PHE A 58 -5.60 -6.86 -3.44
N ARG A 59 -6.80 -7.15 -2.90
CA ARG A 59 -7.79 -8.03 -3.55
C ARG A 59 -8.69 -7.29 -4.52
N GLN A 60 -8.89 -5.99 -4.35
CA GLN A 60 -9.69 -5.22 -5.28
C GLN A 60 -8.89 -5.03 -6.58
N PRO A 61 -9.45 -5.40 -7.76
CA PRO A 61 -8.87 -4.96 -9.01
C PRO A 61 -8.81 -3.42 -8.95
N VAL A 62 -7.64 -2.85 -9.22
CA VAL A 62 -7.56 -1.41 -9.48
C VAL A 62 -8.50 -1.17 -10.64
N ALA A 63 -9.60 -0.45 -10.41
CA ALA A 63 -10.57 -0.16 -11.45
C ALA A 63 -9.81 0.41 -12.64
N ALA A 64 -9.95 -0.26 -13.79
CA ALA A 64 -9.35 0.15 -15.05
C ALA A 64 -9.85 1.55 -15.47
#